data_AF-E3HZC4-F1
#
_entry.id   AF-E3HZC4-F1
#
_cell.length_a   1.000
_cell.length_b   1.000
_cell.length_c   1.000
_cell.angle_alpha   90.00
_cell.angle_beta   90.00
_cell.angle_gamma   90.00
#
_symmetry.space_group_name_H-M   'P 1'
#
loop_
_entity.id
_entity.type
_entity.pdbx_description
1 polymer ?
#
loop_
_entity_poly.entity_id
_entity_poly.type
_entity_poly.pdbx_seq_one_letter_code
_entity_poly.pdbx_strand_id
1 'polypeptide(L)'
;MIRGARNALLIALLIASQITLAVGEESKLVPHPPKGRGEHCVAATDIMRRNHMKLMKHQRDETVREGVRGKAFSLTGCVDCHAVKGSDGQPVSYADSRHFCRSCHDYAAVSIDCFQCHASRPGSEKPHAAQGIGSTALAAVAAYFQGGSQ
;
A
#
# COMPACT_ATOMS: atom_id res chain seq x y z
N MET A 1 -60.81 12.99 30.90
CA MET A 1 -60.31 12.27 29.70
C MET A 1 -59.18 13.01 28.95
N ILE A 2 -59.10 14.35 28.98
CA ILE A 2 -58.13 15.15 28.19
C ILE A 2 -56.67 15.11 28.73
N ARG A 3 -56.47 14.87 30.04
CA ARG A 3 -55.13 14.80 30.67
C ARG A 3 -54.34 13.53 30.29
N GLY A 4 -55.03 12.42 29.99
CA GLY A 4 -54.38 11.17 29.55
C GLY A 4 -53.81 11.27 28.14
N ALA A 5 -54.50 11.96 27.23
CA ALA A 5 -54.05 12.17 25.86
C ALA A 5 -52.82 13.08 25.77
N ARG A 6 -52.71 14.10 26.63
CA ARG A 6 -51.53 14.98 26.70
C ARG A 6 -50.29 14.25 27.21
N ASN A 7 -50.43 13.38 28.21
CA ASN A 7 -49.31 12.59 28.71
C ASN A 7 -48.89 11.51 27.70
N ALA A 8 -49.84 10.89 27.00
CA ALA A 8 -49.55 9.94 25.92
C ALA A 8 -48.81 10.62 24.74
N LEU A 9 -49.21 11.85 24.38
CA LEU A 9 -48.56 12.61 23.30
C LEU A 9 -47.12 13.05 23.68
N LEU A 10 -46.89 13.46 24.94
CA LEU A 10 -45.56 13.81 25.43
C LEU A 10 -44.62 12.60 25.52
N ILE A 11 -45.15 11.44 25.92
CA ILE A 11 -44.38 10.18 25.94
C ILE A 11 -44.03 9.74 24.51
N ALA A 12 -44.95 9.85 23.54
CA ALA A 12 -44.68 9.52 22.15
C ALA A 12 -43.60 10.43 21.51
N LEU A 13 -43.60 11.73 21.83
CA LEU A 13 -42.58 12.67 21.36
C LEU A 13 -41.19 12.40 21.97
N LEU A 14 -41.11 11.95 23.22
CA LEU A 14 -39.85 11.57 23.87
C LEU A 14 -39.25 10.28 23.28
N ILE A 15 -40.09 9.33 22.88
CA ILE A 15 -39.64 8.08 22.25
C ILE A 15 -39.15 8.32 20.80
N ALA A 16 -39.78 9.23 20.07
CA ALA A 16 -39.38 9.58 18.70
C ALA A 16 -38.02 10.29 18.61
N SER A 17 -37.52 10.87 19.70
CA SER A 17 -36.25 11.62 19.74
C SER A 17 -35.00 10.74 19.88
N GLN A 18 -35.13 9.42 20.07
CA GLN A 18 -33.98 8.53 20.32
C GLN A 18 -33.50 7.77 19.07
N ILE A 19 -34.04 8.08 17.88
CA ILE A 19 -33.51 7.53 16.61
C ILE A 19 -32.37 8.44 16.13
N THR A 20 -31.31 8.54 16.93
CA THR A 20 -30.03 9.09 16.49
C THR A 20 -29.18 7.96 15.93
N LEU A 21 -28.68 8.21 14.71
CA LEU A 21 -27.94 7.31 13.84
C LEU A 21 -26.85 6.53 14.56
N ALA A 22 -26.94 5.20 14.53
CA ALA A 22 -25.76 4.34 14.66
C ALA A 22 -24.94 4.45 13.36
N VAL A 23 -24.12 5.49 13.25
CA VAL A 23 -22.99 5.46 12.30
C VAL A 23 -22.06 4.37 12.81
N GLY A 24 -21.88 3.32 12.01
CA GLY A 24 -21.07 2.16 12.37
C GLY A 24 -19.67 2.59 12.78
N GLU A 25 -19.32 2.34 14.04
CA GLU A 25 -17.96 2.45 14.54
C GLU A 25 -17.10 1.47 13.73
N GLU A 26 -16.17 1.98 12.93
CA GLU A 26 -15.25 1.13 12.16
C GLU A 26 -14.44 0.31 13.16
N SER A 27 -14.65 -1.01 13.13
CA SER A 27 -14.09 -1.91 14.13
C SER A 27 -12.58 -1.74 14.24
N LYS A 28 -12.08 -1.67 15.49
CA LYS A 28 -10.63 -1.70 15.80
C LYS A 28 -9.90 -2.92 15.21
N LEU A 29 -10.66 -3.91 14.74
CA LEU A 29 -10.13 -5.11 14.09
C LEU A 29 -9.73 -4.87 12.63
N VAL A 30 -10.09 -3.75 11.99
CA VAL A 30 -9.67 -3.47 10.60
C VAL A 30 -8.35 -2.70 10.60
N PRO A 31 -7.38 -3.04 9.74
CA PRO A 31 -6.12 -2.31 9.67
C PRO A 31 -6.32 -0.89 9.13
N HIS A 32 -5.68 0.07 9.78
CA HIS A 32 -5.72 1.49 9.42
C HIS A 32 -4.33 1.92 8.92
N PRO A 33 -4.03 1.81 7.62
CA PRO A 33 -2.73 2.17 7.08
C PRO A 33 -2.47 3.68 7.24
N PRO A 34 -1.21 4.09 7.49
CA PRO A 34 -0.83 5.49 7.54
C PRO A 34 -1.27 6.25 6.28
N LYS A 35 -1.78 7.47 6.47
CA LYS A 35 -2.24 8.32 5.37
C LYS A 35 -1.06 8.65 4.46
N GLY A 36 -1.24 8.38 3.16
CA GLY A 36 -0.26 8.73 2.14
C GLY A 36 -0.18 10.24 1.91
N ARG A 37 0.92 10.68 1.30
CA ARG A 37 1.13 12.05 0.83
C ARG A 37 0.40 12.27 -0.50
N GLY A 38 -0.23 13.43 -0.66
CA GLY A 38 -0.90 13.84 -1.91
C GLY A 38 -2.36 14.25 -1.72
N GLU A 39 -2.94 14.84 -2.77
CA GLU A 39 -4.33 15.33 -2.79
C GLU A 39 -5.33 14.27 -3.24
N HIS A 40 -4.87 13.31 -4.05
CA HIS A 40 -5.70 12.24 -4.60
C HIS A 40 -5.10 10.86 -4.33
N CYS A 41 -5.98 9.90 -4.02
CA CYS A 41 -5.60 8.50 -3.90
C CYS A 41 -5.54 7.85 -5.30
N VAL A 42 -4.70 6.83 -5.47
CA VAL A 42 -4.58 6.07 -6.73
C VAL A 42 -5.88 5.35 -7.14
N ALA A 43 -6.77 5.11 -6.18
CA ALA A 43 -8.13 4.62 -6.37
C ALA A 43 -8.97 4.91 -5.10
N ALA A 44 -10.27 4.69 -5.18
CA ALA A 44 -11.15 4.76 -4.01
C ALA A 44 -10.76 3.70 -2.94
N THR A 45 -10.95 4.04 -1.66
CA THR A 45 -10.54 3.20 -0.53
C THR A 45 -11.17 1.81 -0.56
N ASP A 46 -12.43 1.72 -0.95
CA ASP A 46 -13.20 0.48 -1.04
C ASP A 46 -12.68 -0.44 -2.18
N ILE A 47 -12.22 0.15 -3.28
CA ILE A 47 -11.53 -0.56 -4.37
C ILE A 47 -10.19 -1.09 -3.89
N MET A 48 -9.37 -0.27 -3.23
CA MET A 48 -8.06 -0.70 -2.71
C MET A 48 -8.22 -1.81 -1.68
N ARG A 49 -9.12 -1.68 -0.71
CA ARG A 49 -9.35 -2.72 0.31
C ARG A 49 -9.73 -4.08 -0.29
N ARG A 50 -10.54 -4.09 -1.36
CA ARG A 50 -11.01 -5.34 -2.00
C ARG A 50 -10.04 -5.91 -3.02
N ASN A 51 -9.26 -5.06 -3.70
CA ASN A 51 -8.50 -5.46 -4.88
C ASN A 51 -6.99 -5.24 -4.77
N HIS A 52 -6.48 -4.66 -3.67
CA HIS A 52 -5.06 -4.34 -3.49
C HIS A 52 -4.13 -5.48 -3.92
N MET A 53 -4.33 -6.70 -3.41
CA MET A 53 -3.46 -7.83 -3.73
C MET A 53 -3.57 -8.29 -5.19
N LYS A 54 -4.73 -8.17 -5.82
CA LYS A 54 -4.90 -8.52 -7.24
C LYS A 54 -4.16 -7.53 -8.13
N LEU A 55 -4.37 -6.23 -7.88
CA LEU A 55 -3.70 -5.14 -8.58
C LEU A 55 -2.17 -5.26 -8.42
N MET A 56 -1.71 -5.52 -7.20
CA MET A 56 -0.27 -5.57 -6.91
C MET A 56 0.40 -6.83 -7.46
N LYS A 57 -0.28 -7.98 -7.46
CA LYS A 57 0.23 -9.20 -8.11
C LYS A 57 0.35 -9.02 -9.61
N HIS A 58 -0.68 -8.48 -10.26
CA HIS A 58 -0.67 -8.21 -11.69
C HIS A 58 0.46 -7.24 -12.04
N GLN A 59 0.55 -6.10 -11.34
CA GLN A 59 1.62 -5.14 -11.57
C GLN A 59 3.01 -5.73 -11.36
N ARG A 60 3.19 -6.57 -10.32
CA ARG A 60 4.45 -7.27 -10.07
C ARG A 60 4.83 -8.15 -11.25
N ASP A 61 3.90 -8.94 -11.79
CA ASP A 61 4.17 -9.82 -12.93
C ASP A 61 4.51 -9.00 -14.18
N GLU A 62 3.72 -7.98 -14.53
CA GLU A 62 4.02 -7.08 -15.64
C GLU A 62 5.41 -6.44 -15.51
N THR A 63 5.75 -5.98 -14.31
CA THR A 63 6.98 -5.23 -14.07
C THR A 63 8.23 -6.11 -13.99
N VAL A 64 8.14 -7.26 -13.32
CA VAL A 64 9.29 -8.14 -13.07
C VAL A 64 9.49 -9.13 -14.20
N ARG A 65 8.42 -9.71 -14.75
CA ARG A 65 8.50 -10.76 -15.77
C ARG A 65 8.45 -10.21 -17.19
N GLU A 66 7.63 -9.19 -17.42
CA GLU A 66 7.38 -8.65 -18.76
C GLU A 66 8.14 -7.33 -19.01
N GLY A 67 8.73 -6.74 -17.98
CA GLY A 67 9.51 -5.50 -18.08
C GLY A 67 8.68 -4.23 -18.27
N VAL A 68 7.36 -4.29 -18.08
CA VAL A 68 6.45 -3.15 -18.27
C VAL A 68 6.48 -2.22 -17.05
N ARG A 69 6.77 -0.93 -17.29
CA ARG A 69 6.93 0.12 -16.25
C ARG A 69 5.94 1.27 -16.47
N GLY A 70 5.79 2.14 -15.46
CA GLY A 70 5.03 3.40 -15.58
C GLY A 70 3.50 3.29 -15.40
N LYS A 71 3.01 2.18 -14.85
CA LYS A 71 1.58 1.97 -14.58
C LYS A 71 1.13 2.65 -13.26
N ALA A 72 -0.17 2.91 -13.15
CA ALA A 72 -0.78 3.64 -12.03
C ALA A 72 -0.57 3.00 -10.65
N PHE A 73 -0.45 1.67 -10.57
CA PHE A 73 -0.27 0.93 -9.32
C PHE A 73 1.16 0.46 -9.08
N SER A 74 2.16 1.23 -9.56
CA SER A 74 3.56 0.86 -9.38
C SER A 74 3.97 0.80 -7.90
N LEU A 75 4.80 -0.18 -7.55
CA LEU A 75 5.31 -0.35 -6.18
C LEU A 75 6.09 0.89 -5.70
N THR A 76 6.89 1.49 -6.59
CA THR A 76 7.63 2.74 -6.30
C THR A 76 6.68 3.88 -5.97
N GLY A 77 5.63 4.09 -6.76
CA GLY A 77 4.63 5.13 -6.48
C GLY A 77 3.91 4.92 -5.14
N CYS A 78 3.62 3.68 -4.77
CA CYS A 78 3.07 3.38 -3.45
C CYS A 78 4.03 3.80 -2.32
N VAL A 79 5.31 3.44 -2.43
CA VAL A 79 6.34 3.79 -1.43
C VAL A 79 6.55 5.30 -1.35
N ASP A 80 6.57 5.99 -2.49
CA ASP A 80 6.77 7.45 -2.54
C ASP A 80 5.68 8.20 -1.78
N CYS A 81 4.42 7.78 -1.88
CA CYS A 81 3.33 8.40 -1.15
C CYS A 81 3.20 7.89 0.29
N HIS A 82 3.39 6.59 0.55
CA HIS A 82 3.07 5.97 1.85
C HIS A 82 4.26 5.74 2.78
N ALA A 83 5.49 6.08 2.38
CA ALA A 83 6.66 5.98 3.24
C ALA A 83 6.45 6.72 4.58
N VAL A 84 6.47 5.97 5.67
CA VAL A 84 6.43 6.50 7.03
C VAL A 84 7.84 6.90 7.43
N LYS A 85 7.99 8.09 8.00
CA LYS A 85 9.29 8.59 8.48
C LYS A 85 9.57 8.11 9.91
N GLY A 86 10.81 7.72 10.15
CA GLY A 86 11.37 7.47 11.48
C GLY A 86 11.70 8.75 12.22
N SER A 87 12.25 8.62 13.42
CA SER A 87 12.68 9.74 14.26
C SER A 87 13.85 10.54 13.65
N ASP A 88 14.61 9.91 12.75
CA ASP A 88 15.70 10.52 11.96
C ASP A 88 15.19 11.25 10.70
N GLY A 89 13.87 11.31 10.51
CA GLY A 89 13.23 11.92 9.35
C GLY A 89 13.32 11.10 8.06
N GLN A 90 13.95 9.91 8.09
CA GLN A 90 14.10 9.03 6.94
C GLN A 90 12.97 8.00 6.86
N PRO A 91 12.59 7.52 5.67
CA PRO A 91 11.63 6.42 5.55
C PRO A 91 12.07 5.17 6.31
N VAL A 92 11.16 4.58 7.09
CA VAL A 92 11.43 3.32 7.79
C VAL A 92 11.48 2.15 6.80
N SER A 93 12.37 1.20 7.04
CA SER A 93 12.43 -0.05 6.27
C SER A 93 11.29 -1.01 6.64
N TYR A 94 11.06 -2.05 5.84
CA TYR A 94 10.05 -3.09 6.09
C TYR A 94 10.30 -3.84 7.42
N ALA A 95 11.53 -3.87 7.93
CA ALA A 95 11.81 -4.45 9.24
C ALA A 95 11.08 -3.71 10.40
N ASP A 96 10.74 -2.43 10.21
CA ASP A 96 9.97 -1.65 11.17
C ASP A 96 8.47 -1.92 11.03
N SER A 97 7.81 -2.27 12.14
CA SER A 97 6.35 -2.49 12.18
C SER A 97 5.51 -1.30 11.70
N ARG A 98 6.05 -0.09 11.74
CA ARG A 98 5.40 1.14 11.26
C ARG A 98 5.41 1.26 9.74
N HIS A 99 6.14 0.42 9.03
CA HIS A 99 6.15 0.42 7.58
C HIS A 99 4.74 0.15 7.04
N PHE A 100 4.25 0.98 6.12
CA PHE A 100 2.82 1.01 5.76
C PHE A 100 2.27 -0.34 5.25
N CYS A 101 3.06 -1.12 4.50
CA CYS A 101 2.65 -2.46 4.04
C CYS A 101 2.31 -3.40 5.21
N ARG A 102 2.98 -3.23 6.36
CA ARG A 102 2.82 -4.09 7.54
C ARG A 102 1.48 -3.91 8.23
N SER A 103 0.84 -2.75 8.10
CA SER A 103 -0.50 -2.50 8.64
C SER A 103 -1.49 -3.61 8.25
N CYS A 104 -1.48 -4.02 6.98
CA CYS A 104 -2.35 -5.09 6.47
C CYS A 104 -1.68 -6.46 6.49
N HIS A 105 -0.37 -6.53 6.23
CA HIS A 105 0.34 -7.80 6.14
C HIS A 105 0.52 -8.48 7.49
N ASP A 106 0.78 -7.71 8.55
CA ASP A 106 0.82 -8.24 9.91
C ASP A 106 -0.60 -8.62 10.36
N TYR A 107 -1.61 -7.80 10.04
CA TYR A 107 -3.02 -8.10 10.31
C TYR A 107 -3.50 -9.40 9.65
N ALA A 108 -3.16 -9.61 8.39
CA ALA A 108 -3.56 -10.81 7.64
C ALA A 108 -2.61 -11.99 7.84
N ALA A 109 -1.56 -11.84 8.68
CA ALA A 109 -0.52 -12.85 8.91
C ALA A 109 0.13 -13.35 7.61
N VAL A 110 0.44 -12.44 6.68
CA VAL A 110 1.07 -12.75 5.38
C VAL A 110 2.41 -12.04 5.22
N SER A 111 3.44 -12.79 4.83
CA SER A 111 4.78 -12.24 4.58
C SER A 111 4.97 -11.87 3.11
N ILE A 112 5.76 -10.81 2.86
CA ILE A 112 6.25 -10.45 1.52
C ILE A 112 7.73 -10.83 1.45
N ASP A 113 8.14 -11.48 0.38
CA ASP A 113 9.51 -11.93 0.14
C ASP A 113 10.37 -10.92 -0.64
N CYS A 114 9.75 -10.00 -1.39
CA CYS A 114 10.45 -8.97 -2.18
C CYS A 114 11.56 -8.26 -1.38
N PHE A 115 11.26 -7.87 -0.13
CA PHE A 115 12.16 -7.08 0.71
C PHE A 115 13.17 -7.90 1.51
N GLN A 116 13.21 -9.23 1.31
CA GLN A 116 14.30 -10.05 1.83
C GLN A 116 15.61 -9.77 1.10
N CYS A 117 15.52 -9.43 -0.19
CA CYS A 117 16.66 -9.08 -1.03
C CYS A 117 16.62 -7.62 -1.53
N HIS A 118 15.43 -7.07 -1.80
CA HIS A 118 15.30 -5.72 -2.34
C HIS A 118 15.12 -4.65 -1.26
N ALA A 119 15.59 -3.45 -1.58
CA ALA A 119 15.34 -2.25 -0.79
C ALA A 119 13.83 -1.98 -0.62
N SER A 120 13.41 -1.73 0.62
CA SER A 120 12.02 -1.40 0.95
C SER A 120 11.77 0.10 1.13
N ARG A 121 12.78 0.93 0.92
CA ARG A 121 12.70 2.38 1.11
C ARG A 121 13.54 3.11 0.05
N PRO A 122 13.17 4.34 -0.34
CA PRO A 122 13.96 5.15 -1.25
C PRO A 122 15.36 5.42 -0.69
N GLY A 123 16.36 5.53 -1.56
CA GLY A 123 17.71 5.91 -1.18
C GLY A 123 18.48 4.90 -0.32
N SER A 124 17.95 3.70 -0.07
CA SER A 124 18.74 2.60 0.51
C SER A 124 19.53 1.86 -0.56
N GLU A 125 20.18 2.61 -1.44
CA GLU A 125 21.29 2.10 -2.23
C GLU A 125 22.39 1.72 -1.23
N LYS A 126 22.33 0.50 -0.70
CA LYS A 126 23.58 -0.23 -0.66
C LYS A 126 23.94 -0.38 -2.12
N PRO A 127 25.11 0.11 -2.58
CA PRO A 127 25.56 -0.27 -3.89
C PRO A 127 25.55 -1.81 -3.89
N HIS A 128 24.60 -2.41 -4.64
CA HIS A 128 25.07 -3.47 -5.50
C HIS A 128 26.17 -2.76 -6.24
N ALA A 129 27.43 -3.09 -5.92
CA ALA A 129 28.55 -2.54 -6.62
C ALA A 129 28.10 -2.51 -8.07
N ALA A 130 27.94 -1.30 -8.61
CA ALA A 130 27.88 -1.13 -10.03
C ALA A 130 29.27 -1.59 -10.45
N GLN A 131 29.44 -2.90 -10.53
CA GLN A 131 30.24 -3.53 -11.55
C GLN A 131 29.50 -3.10 -12.80
N GLY A 132 29.70 -1.83 -13.18
CA GLY A 132 29.63 -1.44 -14.57
C GLY A 132 30.47 -2.52 -15.22
N ILE A 133 29.81 -3.35 -16.01
CA ILE A 133 30.48 -4.29 -16.89
C ILE A 133 31.50 -3.42 -17.62
N GLY A 134 32.77 -3.56 -17.23
CA GLY A 134 33.84 -2.75 -17.80
C GLY A 134 33.75 -2.84 -19.32
N SER A 135 34.28 -1.87 -20.06
CA SER A 135 34.17 -1.87 -21.52
C SER A 135 34.63 -3.20 -22.16
N THR A 136 35.51 -3.93 -21.47
CA THR A 136 35.95 -5.30 -21.78
C THR A 136 34.82 -6.34 -21.72
N ALA A 137 33.96 -6.31 -20.71
CA ALA A 137 32.79 -7.18 -20.60
C ALA A 137 31.71 -6.82 -21.63
N LEU A 138 31.52 -5.53 -21.94
CA LEU A 138 30.66 -5.11 -23.06
C LEU A 138 31.16 -5.66 -24.40
N ALA A 139 32.47 -5.56 -24.66
CA ALA A 139 33.08 -6.06 -25.88
C ALA A 139 32.99 -7.60 -25.99
N ALA A 140 33.16 -8.33 -24.88
CA ALA A 140 33.01 -9.78 -24.84
C ALA A 140 31.57 -10.23 -25.14
N VAL A 141 30.56 -9.53 -24.60
CA VAL A 141 29.15 -9.80 -24.89
C VAL A 141 28.84 -9.47 -26.37
N ALA A 142 29.35 -8.37 -26.91
CA ALA A 142 29.19 -8.01 -28.31
C ALA A 142 29.81 -9.05 -29.26
N ALA A 143 31.00 -9.56 -28.94
CA ALA A 143 31.66 -10.62 -29.71
C ALA A 143 30.88 -11.95 -29.67
N TYR A 144 30.27 -12.30 -28.54
CA TYR A 144 29.43 -13.50 -28.42
C TYR A 144 28.22 -13.45 -29.38
N PHE A 145 27.55 -12.31 -29.51
CA PHE A 145 26.42 -12.16 -30.43
C PHE A 145 26.83 -12.09 -31.90
N GLN A 146 28.07 -11.69 -32.21
CA GLN A 146 28.60 -11.66 -33.57
C GLN A 146 29.13 -13.01 -34.05
N GLY A 147 29.42 -13.96 -33.15
CA GLY A 147 29.93 -15.29 -33.48
C GLY A 147 28.88 -16.40 -33.58
N GLY A 148 27.59 -16.09 -33.41
CA GLY A 148 26.50 -17.08 -33.32
C GLY A 148 25.80 -17.44 -34.64
N SER A 149 26.34 -17.07 -35.80
CA SER A 149 25.80 -17.43 -37.11
C SER A 149 26.72 -18.39 -37.86
N GLN A 150 26.84 -19.61 -37.36
CA GLN A 150 27.27 -20.75 -38.17
C GLN A 150 26.16 -21.78 -38.21
#